data_AF-A0A932RHZ5-F1
#
_entry.id   AF-A0A932RHZ5-F1
#
_cell.length_a   1.000
_cell.length_b   1.000
_cell.length_c   1.000
_cell.angle_alpha   90.00
_cell.angle_beta   90.00
_cell.angle_gamma   90.00
#
_symmetry.space_group_name_H-M   'P 1'
#
loop_
_entity.id
_entity.type
_entity.pdbx_description
1 polymer ?
#
loop_
_entity_poly.entity_id
_entity_poly.type
_entity_poly.pdbx_seq_one_letter_code
_entity_poly.pdbx_strand_id
1 'polypeptide(L)' 'MKYTDLLPQAIDKIGSCFLLCNIASQRIKQLENGAEPKIFRGISDTTPKLEVALREIIGGKLEIDKLSKV' A
#
# COMPACT_ATOMS: atom_id res chain seq x y z
N MET A 1 7.37 9.73 -9.90
CA MET A 1 6.85 8.44 -10.38
C MET A 1 5.34 8.49 -10.20
N LYS A 2 4.53 8.22 -11.22
CA LYS A 2 3.07 8.29 -11.07
C LYS A 2 2.57 6.97 -10.47
N TYR A 3 1.47 6.98 -9.71
CA TYR A 3 0.90 5.77 -9.10
C TYR A 3 0.53 4.68 -10.13
N THR A 4 0.28 5.07 -11.38
CA THR A 4 0.03 4.17 -12.51
C THR A 4 1.19 3.21 -12.77
N ASP A 5 2.43 3.62 -12.48
CA ASP A 5 3.63 2.79 -12.67
C ASP A 5 3.83 1.78 -11.53
N LEU A 6 3.15 1.98 -10.40
CA LEU A 6 3.25 1.13 -9.20
C LEU A 6 2.24 -0.02 -9.23
N LEU A 7 1.10 0.15 -9.90
CA LEU A 7 0.04 -0.85 -9.95
C LEU A 7 0.52 -2.20 -10.51
N PRO A 8 1.20 -2.28 -11.67
CA PRO A 8 1.70 -3.56 -12.18
C PRO A 8 2.63 -4.26 -11.20
N GLN A 9 3.55 -3.52 -10.58
CA GLN A 9 4.51 -4.06 -9.62
C GLN A 9 3.83 -4.56 -8.34
N ALA A 10 2.80 -3.86 -7.87
CA ALA A 10 2.02 -4.28 -6.71
C ALA A 10 1.16 -5.51 -7.04
N ILE A 11 0.60 -5.60 -8.24
CA ILE A 11 -0.13 -6.79 -8.72
C ILE A 11 0.81 -7.99 -8.78
N ASP A 12 2.01 -7.85 -9.34
CA ASP A 12 2.99 -8.94 -9.41
C ASP A 12 3.39 -9.47 -8.02
N LYS A 13 3.44 -8.59 -7.01
CA LYS A 13 3.74 -8.99 -5.62
C LYS A 13 2.60 -9.74 -4.94
N ILE A 14 1.35 -9.40 -5.24
CA ILE A 14 0.16 -9.95 -4.57
C ILE A 14 -0.45 -11.13 -5.35
N GLY A 15 -0.28 -11.15 -6.67
CA GLY A 15 -0.83 -12.16 -7.57
C GLY A 15 -2.34 -12.04 -7.82
N SER A 16 -3.03 -11.06 -7.21
CA SER A 16 -4.47 -10.87 -7.35
C SER A 16 -4.87 -9.40 -7.22
N CYS A 17 -5.56 -8.88 -8.24
CA CYS A 17 -6.10 -7.53 -8.23
C CYS A 17 -7.13 -7.33 -7.10
N PHE A 18 -7.95 -8.34 -6.79
CA PHE A 18 -8.92 -8.27 -5.70
C PHE A 18 -8.24 -8.15 -4.34
N LEU A 19 -7.24 -8.99 -4.10
CA LEU A 19 -6.49 -8.97 -2.84
C LEU A 19 -5.68 -7.67 -2.71
N LEU A 20 -5.11 -7.17 -3.81
CA LEU A 20 -4.43 -5.88 -3.86
C LEU A 20 -5.38 -4.74 -3.44
N CYS A 21 -6.58 -4.67 -4.03
CA CYS A 21 -7.58 -3.65 -3.68
C CYS A 21 -7.94 -3.71 -2.19
N ASN A 22 -8.12 -4.91 -1.64
CA ASN A 22 -8.42 -5.08 -0.21
C ASN A 22 -7.27 -4.59 0.67
N ILE A 23 -6.05 -5.06 0.43
CA ILE A 23 -4.86 -4.68 1.21
C ILE A 23 -4.62 -3.18 1.13
N ALA A 24 -4.68 -2.60 -0.08
CA ALA A 24 -4.48 -1.18 -0.30
C ALA A 24 -5.56 -0.35 0.42
N SER A 25 -6.84 -0.74 0.34
CA SER A 25 -7.94 -0.05 1.02
C SER A 25 -7.79 -0.08 2.53
N GLN A 26 -7.48 -1.25 3.12
CA GLN A 26 -7.24 -1.36 4.55
C GLN A 26 -6.05 -0.51 5.00
N ARG A 27 -4.96 -0.50 4.21
CA ARG A 27 -3.78 0.29 4.54
C ARG A 27 -4.05 1.79 4.43
N ILE A 28 -4.80 2.24 3.42
CA ILE A 28 -5.21 3.64 3.29
C ILE A 28 -5.98 4.09 4.54
N LYS A 29 -6.95 3.29 5.01
CA LYS A 29 -7.70 3.60 6.25
C LYS A 29 -6.79 3.74 7.47
N GLN A 30 -5.77 2.89 7.60
CA GLN A 30 -4.79 3.03 8.69
C GLN A 30 -4.04 4.36 8.59
N LEU A 31 -3.57 4.73 7.40
CA LEU A 31 -2.86 5.98 7.15
C LEU A 31 -3.74 7.22 7.36
N GLU A 32 -5.04 7.13 7.06
CA GLU A 32 -6.04 8.18 7.35
C GLU A 32 -6.29 8.32 8.85
N ASN A 33 -6.26 7.22 9.59
CA ASN A 33 -6.38 7.19 11.05
C ASN A 33 -5.07 7.57 11.78
N GLY A 34 -4.07 8.11 11.08
CA GLY A 34 -2.82 8.61 11.68
C GLY A 34 -1.74 7.55 11.88
N ALA A 35 -1.89 6.33 11.34
CA ALA A 35 -0.79 5.38 11.33
C ALA A 35 0.38 5.90 10.49
N GLU A 36 1.60 5.71 10.97
CA GLU A 36 2.78 6.14 10.24
C GLU A 36 3.05 5.27 9.00
N PRO A 37 3.52 5.88 7.90
CA PRO A 37 4.10 5.13 6.79
C PRO A 37 5.30 4.29 7.25
N LYS A 38 5.36 3.03 6.82
CA LYS A 38 6.47 2.11 7.06
C LYS A 38 7.66 2.34 6.14
N ILE A 39 7.50 3.21 5.14
CA ILE A 39 8.58 3.67 4.26
C ILE A 39 8.76 5.17 4.47
N PHE A 40 10.00 5.58 4.74
CA PHE A 40 10.32 6.98 5.07
C PHE A 40 10.87 7.76 3.88
N ARG A 41 11.32 7.07 2.81
CA ARG A 41 12.00 7.72 1.69
C ARG A 41 11.00 8.21 0.64
N GLY A 42 11.00 9.52 0.38
CA GLY A 42 10.23 10.13 -0.70
C GLY A 42 8.71 10.10 -0.46
N ILE A 43 8.30 10.07 0.82
CA ILE A 43 6.93 10.34 1.26
C ILE A 43 6.93 11.70 1.94
N SER A 44 5.92 12.49 1.62
CA SER A 44 5.60 13.76 2.25
C SER A 44 4.11 13.80 2.59
N ASP A 45 3.67 14.78 3.37
CA ASP A 45 2.26 14.90 3.76
C ASP A 45 1.31 15.10 2.57
N THR A 46 1.82 15.56 1.43
CA THR A 46 1.07 15.73 0.18
C THR A 46 1.03 14.47 -0.67
N THR A 47 1.77 13.42 -0.30
CA THR A 47 1.80 12.17 -1.06
C THR A 47 0.46 11.44 -0.92
N PRO A 48 -0.20 11.06 -2.03
CA PRO A 48 -1.46 10.32 -1.97
C PRO A 48 -1.33 9.03 -1.15
N LYS A 49 -2.26 8.77 -0.24
CA LYS A 49 -2.22 7.57 0.63
C LYS A 49 -2.20 6.26 -0.18
N LEU A 50 -2.84 6.25 -1.34
CA LEU A 50 -2.76 5.13 -2.28
C LEU A 50 -1.33 4.88 -2.76
N GLU A 51 -0.59 5.94 -3.11
CA GLU A 51 0.80 5.81 -3.54
C GLU A 51 1.69 5.27 -2.41
N VAL A 52 1.46 5.74 -1.18
CA VAL A 52 2.12 5.21 0.02
C VAL A 52 1.86 3.72 0.19
N ALA A 53 0.59 3.31 0.19
CA ALA A 53 0.18 1.92 0.35
C ALA A 53 0.79 1.02 -0.75
N LEU A 54 0.74 1.43 -2.02
CA LEU A 54 1.31 0.68 -3.14
C LEU A 54 2.83 0.50 -2.99
N ARG A 55 3.56 1.55 -2.60
CA ARG A 55 5.00 1.46 -2.36
C ARG A 55 5.34 0.54 -1.18
N GLU A 56 4.53 0.55 -0.11
CA GLU A 56 4.72 -0.35 1.04
C GLU A 56 4.44 -1.82 0.68
N ILE A 57 3.45 -2.08 -0.19
CA ILE A 57 3.16 -3.40 -0.75
C ILE A 57 4.34 -3.89 -1.58
N ILE A 58 4.83 -3.07 -2.52
CA ILE A 58 5.97 -3.40 -3.39
C ILE A 58 7.22 -3.69 -2.55
N GLY A 59 7.45 -2.88 -1.51
CA GLY A 59 8.58 -3.01 -0.59
C GLY A 59 8.46 -4.16 0.41
N GLY A 60 7.36 -4.93 0.40
CA GLY A 60 7.12 -6.04 1.32
C GLY A 60 7.05 -5.61 2.79
N LYS A 61 6.64 -4.36 3.06
CA LYS A 61 6.58 -3.79 4.42
C LYS A 61 5.24 -4.03 5.11
N LEU A 62 4.23 -4.48 4.37
CA LEU A 62 2.95 -4.90 4.92
C LEU A 62 2.98 -6.39 5.25
N GLU A 63 2.63 -6.74 6.49
CA GLU A 63 2.34 -8.12 6.85
C GLU A 63 0.94 -8.46 6.32
N ILE A 64 0.89 -9.01 5.12
CA ILE A 64 -0.36 -9.32 4.39
C ILE A 64 -1.24 -10.30 5.19
N ASP A 65 -0.62 -11.18 5.97
CA ASP A 65 -1.29 -12.22 6.77
C ASP A 65 -2.20 -11.66 7.89
N LYS A 66 -1.96 -10.42 8.33
CA LYS A 66 -2.79 -9.76 9.34
C LYS A 66 -4.01 -9.03 8.77
N LEU A 67 -4.07 -8.87 7.45
CA LEU A 67 -5.12 -8.10 6.74
C LEU A 67 -6.23 -9.01 6.15
N SER A 68 -6.03 -10.33 6.17
CA SER A 68 -6.97 -11.36 5.68
C SER A 68 -7.91 -11.93 6.76
N LYS A 69 -7.70 -11.59 8.04
CA LYS A 69 -8.58 -12.01 9.14
C LYS A 69 -9.67 -10.96 9.38
N VAL A 70 -10.73 -11.04 8.59
CA VAL A 70 -12.04 -10.47 8.93
C VAL A 70 -13.06 -11.59 8.80
#